data_AF-A0A2E9A2Z3-F1
#
_entry.id   AF-A0A2E9A2Z3-F1
#
_cell.length_a   1.000
_cell.length_b   1.000
_cell.length_c   1.000
_cell.angle_alpha   90.00
_cell.angle_beta   90.00
_cell.angle_gamma   90.00
#
_symmetry.space_group_name_H-M   'P 1'
#
loop_
_entity.id
_entity.type
_entity.pdbx_description
1 polymer ?
#
loop_
_entity_poly.entity_id
_entity_poly.type
_entity_poly.pdbx_seq_one_letter_code
_entity_poly.pdbx_strand_id
1 'polypeptide(L)'
;MREMLSESKISRIIGSLYFINLALYLLFGRPYSGLYFSSFRLGELLIGFFLLLNLLILFLPIKYLKTNINYNNQIIYVYKLIILSFFIILFINNGDITNLYSYKSSSYIWMTGALIFSSYLVENIFNKKMFFILIVFYLVYQFSTIHYPVSLISFFETYSDKFDFQKGSDLLIIYVVSILFIQRNIENKFISFSIFLTSSSILLPLFLFKSKGAFLPAVLFIIYYLFLYRRLITAEIMKTLAISFLSLILFIVSTFEVYGNLNFKKMGMDGYNSAEELSQLFTFQELDKGLTAITTEKNTDKFFLSFFIMDGRLYSREMMANWRLEIWQDILRDLNNENRFFKGYGYNEIIPAMDLVHRRGTDGTNENPHNFIFYILARGGLIQLLLFAVFYLQLIIFYHKKFKNLNILIYLIPILTTSLFDASMESIRFPLIFYSFLSYFMMYSVFGNNLSTMESNE
;
A
#
# COMPACT_ATOMS: atom_id res chain seq x y z
N MET A 1 35.17 10.35 1.98
CA MET A 1 33.83 10.57 2.58
C MET A 1 32.74 9.66 1.99
N ARG A 2 32.78 9.32 0.69
CA ARG A 2 31.83 8.38 0.04
C ARG A 2 32.03 6.91 0.46
N GLU A 3 33.28 6.47 0.66
CA GLU A 3 33.60 5.11 1.14
C GLU A 3 33.46 4.93 2.66
N MET A 4 33.60 6.02 3.44
CA MET A 4 33.52 5.94 4.90
C MET A 4 32.10 5.75 5.43
N LEU A 5 31.05 6.15 4.71
CA LEU A 5 29.67 6.06 5.21
C LEU A 5 28.92 4.82 4.70
N SER A 6 29.13 4.38 3.45
CA SER A 6 28.44 3.20 2.90
C SER A 6 28.94 1.88 3.51
N GLU A 7 30.21 1.81 3.94
CA GLU A 7 30.78 0.63 4.62
C GLU A 7 30.88 0.76 6.14
N SER A 8 30.50 1.90 6.72
CA SER A 8 30.57 2.07 8.17
C SER A 8 29.64 1.09 8.90
N LYS A 9 30.14 0.53 10.00
CA LYS A 9 29.33 -0.22 10.99
C LYS A 9 28.05 0.54 11.39
N ILE A 10 28.12 1.87 11.42
CA ILE A 10 27.00 2.77 11.75
C ILE A 10 25.87 2.68 10.70
N SER A 11 26.18 2.76 9.41
CA SER A 11 25.17 2.65 8.33
C SER A 11 24.43 1.31 8.38
N ARG A 12 25.13 0.22 8.68
CA ARG A 12 24.51 -1.11 8.84
C ARG A 12 23.57 -1.19 10.06
N ILE A 13 23.92 -0.54 11.17
CA ILE A 13 23.07 -0.46 12.37
C ILE A 13 21.82 0.37 12.07
N ILE A 14 21.98 1.58 11.53
CA ILE A 14 20.86 2.46 11.17
C ILE A 14 19.93 1.76 10.20
N GLY A 15 20.49 1.13 9.16
CA GLY A 15 19.69 0.39 8.20
C GLY A 15 18.94 -0.78 8.86
N SER A 16 19.58 -1.48 9.79
CA SER A 16 18.91 -2.59 10.48
C SER A 16 17.77 -2.13 11.38
N LEU A 17 17.94 -1.03 12.10
CA LEU A 17 16.87 -0.40 12.88
C LEU A 17 15.72 0.06 11.98
N TYR A 18 16.03 0.65 10.84
CA TYR A 18 15.01 1.08 9.87
C TYR A 18 14.20 -0.10 9.33
N PHE A 19 14.85 -1.22 9.02
CA PHE A 19 14.14 -2.43 8.59
C PHE A 19 13.25 -3.02 9.67
N ILE A 20 13.72 -3.03 10.92
CA ILE A 20 12.91 -3.47 12.06
C ILE A 20 11.69 -2.56 12.22
N ASN A 21 11.87 -1.24 12.05
CA ASN A 21 10.76 -0.30 12.07
C ASN A 21 9.75 -0.57 10.94
N LEU A 22 10.21 -0.77 9.69
CA LEU A 22 9.33 -1.15 8.56
C LEU A 22 8.57 -2.45 8.85
N ALA A 23 9.26 -3.44 9.40
CA ALA A 23 8.69 -4.70 9.83
C ALA A 23 7.57 -4.56 10.86
N LEU A 24 7.77 -3.70 11.87
CA LEU A 24 6.75 -3.41 12.87
C LEU A 24 5.54 -2.69 12.27
N TYR A 25 5.76 -1.80 11.29
CA TYR A 25 4.66 -1.21 10.51
C TYR A 25 3.91 -2.24 9.68
N LEU A 26 4.62 -3.18 9.03
CA LEU A 26 4.00 -4.28 8.28
C LEU A 26 3.20 -5.22 9.20
N LEU A 27 3.65 -5.44 10.43
CA LEU A 27 3.00 -6.38 11.36
C LEU A 27 1.82 -5.75 12.11
N PHE A 28 1.96 -4.52 12.59
CA PHE A 28 1.02 -3.90 13.52
C PHE A 28 0.25 -2.71 12.95
N GLY A 29 0.63 -2.19 11.79
CA GLY A 29 -0.13 -1.16 11.08
C GLY A 29 -0.42 0.10 11.92
N ARG A 30 -1.71 0.46 12.03
CA ARG A 30 -2.17 1.67 12.75
C ARG A 30 -1.77 1.65 14.23
N PRO A 31 -2.02 0.58 15.01
CA PRO A 31 -1.59 0.51 16.41
C PRO A 31 -0.12 0.91 16.64
N TYR A 32 0.80 0.48 15.78
CA TYR A 32 2.21 0.85 15.92
C TYR A 32 2.46 2.33 15.59
N SER A 33 1.83 2.85 14.53
CA SER A 33 1.90 4.29 14.21
C SER A 33 1.32 5.20 15.29
N GLY A 34 0.37 4.69 16.08
CA GLY A 34 -0.33 5.42 17.13
C GLY A 34 0.35 5.38 18.50
N LEU A 35 1.48 4.67 18.66
CA LEU A 35 2.18 4.59 19.93
C LEU A 35 2.62 5.98 20.42
N TYR A 36 2.30 6.29 21.67
CA TYR A 36 2.69 7.56 22.29
C TYR A 36 4.15 7.52 22.77
N PHE A 37 4.90 8.53 22.35
CA PHE A 37 6.20 8.90 22.92
C PHE A 37 6.07 10.30 23.49
N SER A 38 5.93 10.38 24.82
CA SER A 38 5.54 11.63 25.50
C SER A 38 4.20 12.14 24.96
N SER A 39 4.14 13.36 24.41
CA SER A 39 2.92 13.95 23.86
C SER A 39 2.66 13.65 22.38
N PHE A 40 3.59 13.01 21.67
CA PHE A 40 3.48 12.77 20.22
C PHE A 40 3.29 11.31 19.90
N ARG A 41 2.52 11.03 18.85
CA ARG A 41 2.40 9.69 18.27
C ARG A 41 3.61 9.38 17.40
N LEU A 42 4.01 8.11 17.34
CA LEU A 42 5.14 7.67 16.52
C LEU A 42 5.01 8.08 15.05
N GLY A 43 3.79 8.05 14.51
CA GLY A 43 3.51 8.53 13.16
C GLY A 43 3.77 10.02 12.97
N GLU A 44 3.41 10.86 13.95
CA GLU A 44 3.65 12.31 13.88
C GLU A 44 5.15 12.61 13.92
N LEU A 45 5.89 11.91 14.77
CA LEU A 45 7.36 12.00 14.82
C LEU A 45 7.99 11.58 13.49
N LEU A 46 7.45 10.55 12.83
CA LEU A 46 7.94 10.11 11.53
C LEU A 46 7.69 11.15 10.43
N ILE A 47 6.51 11.79 10.42
CA ILE A 47 6.24 12.92 9.52
C ILE A 47 7.23 14.06 9.80
N GLY A 48 7.43 14.42 11.06
CA GLY A 48 8.39 15.47 11.46
C GLY A 48 9.83 15.16 11.00
N PHE A 49 10.26 13.91 11.13
CA PHE A 49 11.55 13.45 10.62
C PHE A 49 11.68 13.65 9.12
N PHE A 50 10.69 13.20 8.33
CA PHE A 50 10.73 13.35 6.88
C PHE A 50 10.53 14.79 6.40
N LEU A 51 9.79 15.60 7.14
CA LEU A 51 9.73 17.05 6.93
C LEU A 51 11.13 17.65 7.01
N LEU A 52 11.84 17.44 8.13
CA LEU A 52 13.20 17.96 8.32
C LEU A 52 14.17 17.44 7.25
N LEU A 53 14.09 16.15 6.91
CA LEU A 53 14.89 15.56 5.84
C LEU A 53 14.63 16.25 4.50
N ASN A 54 13.37 16.48 4.14
CA ASN A 54 13.01 17.10 2.88
C ASN A 54 13.43 18.57 2.81
N LEU A 55 13.35 19.29 3.93
CA LEU A 55 13.90 20.66 4.01
C LEU A 55 15.41 20.66 3.79
N LEU A 56 16.13 19.73 4.41
CA LEU A 56 17.57 19.57 4.17
C LEU A 56 17.87 19.23 2.70
N ILE A 57 17.11 18.33 2.08
CA ILE A 57 17.24 17.99 0.65
C ILE A 57 16.97 19.21 -0.24
N LEU A 58 15.97 20.03 0.08
CA LEU A 58 15.61 21.21 -0.70
C LEU A 58 16.81 22.15 -0.86
N PHE A 59 17.53 22.43 0.23
CA PHE A 59 18.65 23.38 0.22
C PHE A 59 20.00 22.76 -0.17
N LEU A 60 20.20 21.45 0.00
CA LEU A 60 21.49 20.83 -0.33
C LEU A 60 21.77 20.78 -1.85
N PRO A 61 22.98 21.16 -2.31
CA PRO A 61 23.38 20.95 -3.70
C PRO A 61 23.34 19.48 -4.11
N ILE A 62 22.91 19.19 -5.34
CA ILE A 62 22.71 17.81 -5.85
C ILE A 62 23.98 16.95 -5.74
N LYS A 63 25.18 17.56 -5.87
CA LYS A 63 26.45 16.86 -5.72
C LYS A 63 26.60 16.13 -4.37
N TYR A 64 25.91 16.59 -3.33
CA TYR A 64 25.91 15.99 -1.99
C TYR A 64 24.75 15.02 -1.76
N LEU A 65 23.77 14.93 -2.67
CA LEU A 65 22.61 14.05 -2.59
C LEU A 65 22.82 12.69 -3.29
N LYS A 66 24.08 12.29 -3.49
CA LYS A 66 24.42 11.03 -4.15
C LYS A 66 24.14 9.86 -3.20
N THR A 67 23.10 9.08 -3.50
CA THR A 67 22.73 7.89 -2.73
C THR A 67 23.29 6.63 -3.39
N ASN A 68 23.01 5.44 -2.82
CA ASN A 68 23.41 4.17 -3.45
C ASN A 68 22.64 3.92 -4.76
N ILE A 69 21.55 4.67 -4.96
CA ILE A 69 20.83 4.76 -6.22
C ILE A 69 21.23 6.06 -6.89
N ASN A 70 22.02 5.96 -7.95
CA ASN A 70 22.48 7.13 -8.69
C ASN A 70 21.34 7.70 -9.57
N TYR A 71 20.34 8.30 -8.93
CA TYR A 71 19.22 8.95 -9.61
C TYR A 71 19.73 10.06 -10.54
N ASN A 72 19.05 10.23 -11.68
CA ASN A 72 19.32 11.34 -12.58
C ASN A 72 19.02 12.68 -11.86
N ASN A 73 19.86 13.69 -12.07
CA ASN A 73 19.67 15.03 -11.52
C ASN A 73 18.26 15.58 -11.79
N GLN A 74 17.68 15.27 -12.96
CA GLN A 74 16.30 15.65 -13.30
C GLN A 74 15.27 15.17 -12.28
N ILE A 75 15.39 13.93 -11.79
CA ILE A 75 14.49 13.37 -10.76
C ILE A 75 14.63 14.15 -9.47
N ILE A 76 15.86 14.48 -9.07
CA ILE A 76 16.13 15.26 -7.85
C ILE A 76 15.60 16.70 -7.99
N TYR A 77 15.67 17.30 -9.17
CA TYR A 77 15.08 18.63 -9.41
C TYR A 77 13.55 18.59 -9.33
N VAL A 78 12.88 17.63 -9.97
CA VAL A 78 11.42 17.48 -9.85
C VAL A 78 11.01 17.22 -8.40
N TYR A 79 11.78 16.40 -7.70
CA TYR A 79 11.59 16.14 -6.27
C TYR A 79 11.66 17.42 -5.42
N LYS A 80 12.67 18.26 -5.64
CA LYS A 80 12.78 19.57 -4.98
C LYS A 80 11.63 20.50 -5.35
N LEU A 81 11.16 20.47 -6.60
CA LEU A 81 10.00 21.26 -7.05
C LEU A 81 8.72 20.82 -6.35
N ILE A 82 8.52 19.53 -6.08
CA ILE A 82 7.40 19.03 -5.26
C ILE A 82 7.46 19.66 -3.86
N ILE A 83 8.62 19.66 -3.21
CA ILE A 83 8.79 20.25 -1.87
C ILE A 83 8.57 21.77 -1.92
N LEU A 84 9.13 22.45 -2.93
CA LEU A 84 8.96 23.89 -3.10
C LEU A 84 7.50 24.27 -3.38
N SER A 85 6.76 23.43 -4.11
CA SER A 85 5.35 23.67 -4.43
C SER A 85 4.49 23.76 -3.18
N PHE A 86 4.78 22.97 -2.14
CA PHE A 86 4.10 23.07 -0.84
C PHE A 86 4.14 24.50 -0.31
N PHE A 87 5.33 25.11 -0.25
CA PHE A 87 5.50 26.46 0.28
C PHE A 87 4.78 27.50 -0.58
N ILE A 88 4.92 27.40 -1.90
CA ILE A 88 4.24 28.30 -2.85
C ILE A 88 2.73 28.24 -2.63
N ILE A 89 2.15 27.04 -2.58
CA ILE A 89 0.72 26.83 -2.38
C ILE A 89 0.26 27.30 -1.00
N LEU A 90 1.06 27.05 0.04
CA LEU A 90 0.77 27.51 1.39
C LEU A 90 0.65 29.03 1.44
N PHE A 91 1.64 29.76 0.90
CA PHE A 91 1.62 31.23 0.90
C PHE A 91 0.53 31.83 0.01
N ILE A 92 0.28 31.26 -1.18
CA ILE A 92 -0.79 31.73 -2.08
C ILE A 92 -2.18 31.57 -1.45
N ASN A 93 -2.36 30.59 -0.57
CA ASN A 93 -3.61 30.38 0.17
C ASN A 93 -3.58 30.97 1.58
N ASN A 94 -2.73 31.97 1.83
CA ASN A 94 -2.60 32.66 3.12
C ASN A 94 -2.41 31.72 4.32
N GLY A 95 -1.65 30.64 4.09
CA GLY A 95 -1.38 29.63 5.10
C GLY A 95 -0.28 29.98 6.07
N ASP A 96 -0.37 29.33 7.22
CA ASP A 96 0.57 29.52 8.32
C ASP A 96 1.53 28.33 8.39
N ILE A 97 2.84 28.65 8.40
CA ILE A 97 3.93 27.69 8.53
C ILE A 97 3.97 27.09 9.95
N THR A 98 3.41 27.76 10.95
CA THR A 98 3.39 27.28 12.33
C THR A 98 2.20 26.35 12.61
N ASN A 99 1.21 26.30 11.72
CA ASN A 99 0.04 25.46 11.88
C ASN A 99 0.37 23.98 11.61
N LEU A 100 0.26 23.15 12.65
CA LEU A 100 0.49 21.71 12.57
C LEU A 100 -0.45 21.01 11.58
N TYR A 101 -1.67 21.54 11.39
CA TYR A 101 -2.63 20.99 10.44
C TYR A 101 -2.10 21.04 9.00
N SER A 102 -1.35 22.08 8.64
CA SER A 102 -0.73 22.22 7.30
C SER A 102 0.19 21.05 6.97
N TYR A 103 0.93 20.54 7.96
CA TYR A 103 1.82 19.40 7.78
C TYR A 103 1.10 18.06 7.84
N LYS A 104 0.02 17.97 8.64
CA LYS A 104 -0.87 16.79 8.67
C LYS A 104 -1.52 16.58 7.29
N SER A 105 -2.08 17.62 6.70
CA SER A 105 -2.79 17.56 5.41
C SER A 105 -1.85 17.45 4.20
N SER A 106 -0.56 17.76 4.38
CA SER A 106 0.47 17.61 3.36
C SER A 106 1.41 16.42 3.61
N SER A 107 1.00 15.47 4.46
CA SER A 107 1.79 14.28 4.85
C SER A 107 2.36 13.52 3.66
N TYR A 108 1.57 13.36 2.60
CA TYR A 108 1.95 12.63 1.38
C TYR A 108 3.17 13.25 0.67
N ILE A 109 3.42 14.56 0.83
CA ILE A 109 4.62 15.24 0.33
C ILE A 109 5.80 14.83 1.18
N TRP A 110 5.68 14.91 2.50
CA TRP A 110 6.79 14.60 3.42
C TRP A 110 7.21 13.15 3.30
N MET A 111 6.25 12.24 3.23
CA MET A 111 6.48 10.80 3.14
C MET A 111 7.27 10.38 1.89
N THR A 112 7.32 11.19 0.82
CA THR A 112 8.22 10.95 -0.32
C THR A 112 9.70 10.91 0.09
N GLY A 113 10.06 11.55 1.20
CA GLY A 113 11.41 11.54 1.78
C GLY A 113 11.88 10.12 2.13
N ALA A 114 10.95 9.20 2.38
CA ALA A 114 11.26 7.78 2.59
C ALA A 114 11.97 7.16 1.38
N LEU A 115 11.71 7.62 0.15
CA LEU A 115 12.38 7.12 -1.06
C LEU A 115 13.87 7.48 -1.03
N ILE A 116 14.18 8.75 -0.75
CA ILE A 116 15.56 9.22 -0.71
C ILE A 116 16.28 8.64 0.50
N PHE A 117 15.65 8.66 1.68
CA PHE A 117 16.21 8.09 2.90
C PHE A 117 16.59 6.62 2.76
N SER A 118 15.64 5.79 2.28
CA SER A 118 15.89 4.37 2.08
C SER A 118 16.98 4.14 1.03
N SER A 119 17.09 4.97 -0.01
CA SER A 119 18.13 4.82 -1.04
C SER A 119 19.57 4.96 -0.54
N TYR A 120 19.80 5.55 0.65
CA TYR A 120 21.10 5.54 1.31
C TYR A 120 21.40 4.23 2.06
N LEU A 121 20.36 3.47 2.41
CA LEU A 121 20.46 2.32 3.32
C LEU A 121 20.21 0.97 2.62
N VAL A 122 19.55 0.95 1.46
CA VAL A 122 19.06 -0.26 0.76
C VAL A 122 20.10 -1.37 0.64
N GLU A 123 21.35 -1.04 0.30
CA GLU A 123 22.44 -2.01 0.10
C GLU A 123 22.73 -2.83 1.36
N ASN A 124 22.66 -2.20 2.53
CA ASN A 124 23.02 -2.78 3.81
C ASN A 124 21.86 -3.53 4.48
N ILE A 125 20.62 -3.30 4.04
CA ILE A 125 19.41 -3.70 4.77
C ILE A 125 18.86 -5.06 4.32
N PHE A 126 18.68 -5.22 3.01
CA PHE A 126 17.68 -6.16 2.51
C PHE A 126 18.27 -7.52 2.12
N ASN A 127 19.56 -7.58 1.79
CA ASN A 127 20.16 -8.74 1.11
C ASN A 127 20.29 -10.02 1.99
N LYS A 128 19.79 -10.03 3.23
CA LYS A 128 19.84 -11.18 4.17
C LYS A 128 18.60 -11.34 5.06
N LYS A 129 17.54 -10.54 4.85
CA LYS A 129 16.38 -10.47 5.77
C LYS A 129 15.08 -11.03 5.20
N MET A 130 15.17 -11.84 4.15
CA MET A 130 14.00 -12.48 3.51
C MET A 130 13.21 -13.36 4.48
N PHE A 131 13.91 -14.14 5.31
CA PHE A 131 13.27 -14.98 6.32
C PHE A 131 12.41 -14.15 7.30
N PHE A 132 12.86 -12.95 7.63
CA PHE A 132 12.12 -12.04 8.49
C PHE A 132 10.81 -11.56 7.83
N ILE A 133 10.84 -11.22 6.53
CA ILE A 133 9.63 -10.84 5.79
C ILE A 133 8.66 -12.02 5.68
N LEU A 134 9.14 -13.25 5.49
CA LEU A 134 8.29 -14.45 5.51
C LEU A 134 7.58 -14.63 6.87
N ILE A 135 8.28 -14.42 7.98
CA ILE A 135 7.68 -14.47 9.32
C ILE A 135 6.62 -13.38 9.48
N VAL A 136 6.92 -12.13 9.13
CA VAL A 136 5.94 -11.04 9.20
C VAL A 136 4.72 -11.36 8.36
N PHE A 137 4.92 -11.83 7.14
CA PHE A 137 3.85 -12.15 6.21
C PHE A 137 2.93 -13.26 6.76
N TYR A 138 3.50 -14.30 7.35
CA TYR A 138 2.75 -15.34 8.06
C TYR A 138 1.98 -14.80 9.27
N LEU A 139 2.64 -14.03 10.13
CA LEU A 139 2.03 -13.46 11.34
C LEU A 139 0.89 -12.48 11.01
N VAL A 140 1.01 -11.71 9.92
CA VAL A 140 -0.04 -10.79 9.47
C VAL A 140 -1.32 -11.56 9.12
N TYR A 141 -1.22 -12.71 8.46
CA TYR A 141 -2.39 -13.54 8.20
C TYR A 141 -2.99 -14.06 9.51
N GLN A 142 -2.16 -14.66 10.37
CA GLN A 142 -2.60 -15.17 11.68
C GLN A 142 -3.34 -14.12 12.51
N PHE A 143 -2.79 -12.91 12.61
CA PHE A 143 -3.40 -11.81 13.36
C PHE A 143 -4.67 -11.26 12.71
N SER A 144 -4.81 -11.41 11.39
CA SER A 144 -5.95 -10.86 10.65
C SER A 144 -7.14 -11.80 10.57
N THR A 145 -6.92 -13.12 10.65
CA THR A 145 -7.97 -14.14 10.45
C THR A 145 -8.13 -15.09 11.63
N ILE A 146 -7.04 -15.63 12.17
CA ILE A 146 -7.10 -16.75 13.12
C ILE A 146 -7.18 -16.25 14.55
N HIS A 147 -6.15 -15.54 15.02
CA HIS A 147 -6.08 -15.09 16.40
C HIS A 147 -5.09 -13.94 16.58
N TYR A 148 -5.56 -12.87 17.24
CA TYR A 148 -4.71 -11.78 17.69
C TYR A 148 -4.41 -11.94 19.19
N PRO A 149 -3.13 -12.01 19.61
CA PRO A 149 -2.77 -12.20 21.01
C PRO A 149 -3.34 -11.12 21.94
N VAL A 150 -4.07 -11.52 22.98
CA VAL A 150 -4.70 -10.59 23.95
C VAL A 150 -3.68 -9.68 24.62
N SER A 151 -2.47 -10.17 24.91
CA SER A 151 -1.39 -9.35 25.48
C SER A 151 -0.95 -8.21 24.56
N LEU A 152 -1.03 -8.40 23.24
CA LEU A 152 -0.73 -7.35 22.26
C LEU A 152 -1.89 -6.38 22.10
N ILE A 153 -3.14 -6.86 22.18
CA ILE A 153 -4.33 -5.99 22.19
C ILE A 153 -4.25 -5.05 23.39
N SER A 154 -4.08 -5.58 24.60
CA SER A 154 -4.02 -4.78 25.82
C SER A 154 -2.84 -3.80 25.82
N PHE A 155 -1.68 -4.20 25.27
CA PHE A 155 -0.56 -3.29 25.06
C PHE A 155 -0.94 -2.09 24.18
N PHE A 156 -1.56 -2.33 23.03
CA PHE A 156 -1.93 -1.24 22.12
C PHE A 156 -3.09 -0.39 22.65
N GLU A 157 -4.07 -0.97 23.34
CA GLU A 157 -5.12 -0.21 24.01
C GLU A 157 -4.58 0.69 25.13
N THR A 158 -3.48 0.29 25.76
CA THR A 158 -2.85 1.07 26.84
C THR A 158 -1.91 2.17 26.32
N TYR A 159 -1.12 1.88 25.28
CA TYR A 159 -0.01 2.75 24.85
C TYR A 159 -0.17 3.39 23.47
N SER A 160 -1.22 3.05 22.72
CA SER A 160 -1.50 3.59 21.39
C SER A 160 -2.77 4.43 21.35
N ASP A 161 -2.87 5.29 20.35
CA ASP A 161 -4.07 6.08 20.03
C ASP A 161 -5.33 5.20 19.91
N LYS A 162 -5.23 4.08 19.18
CA LYS A 162 -6.33 3.14 19.00
C LYS A 162 -5.81 1.79 18.52
N PHE A 163 -6.34 0.72 19.10
CA PHE A 163 -6.22 -0.61 18.51
C PHE A 163 -7.18 -0.76 17.32
N ASP A 164 -6.66 -1.22 16.20
CA ASP A 164 -7.43 -1.47 14.99
C ASP A 164 -6.72 -2.56 14.17
N PHE A 165 -7.51 -3.43 13.53
CA PHE A 165 -6.97 -4.43 12.64
C PHE A 165 -6.39 -3.77 11.37
N GLN A 166 -5.54 -4.50 10.66
CA GLN A 166 -5.01 -4.02 9.39
C GLN A 166 -6.14 -3.82 8.37
N LYS A 167 -6.12 -2.67 7.69
CA LYS A 167 -7.07 -2.37 6.62
C LYS A 167 -6.73 -3.20 5.38
N GLY A 168 -7.71 -3.34 4.47
CA GLY A 168 -7.50 -4.08 3.22
C GLY A 168 -6.33 -3.53 2.38
N SER A 169 -6.15 -2.20 2.33
CA SER A 169 -5.03 -1.55 1.64
C SER A 169 -3.68 -1.88 2.27
N ASP A 170 -3.60 -1.89 3.60
CA ASP A 170 -2.40 -2.29 4.33
C ASP A 170 -2.02 -3.74 4.02
N LEU A 171 -2.99 -4.65 4.10
CA LEU A 171 -2.78 -6.06 3.78
C LEU A 171 -2.27 -6.25 2.34
N LEU A 172 -2.81 -5.47 1.40
CA LEU A 172 -2.42 -5.56 0.01
C LEU A 172 -0.98 -5.10 -0.22
N ILE A 173 -0.56 -3.97 0.35
CA ILE A 173 0.82 -3.51 0.17
C ILE A 173 1.80 -4.48 0.83
N ILE A 174 1.45 -5.04 2.00
CA ILE A 174 2.23 -6.11 2.65
C ILE A 174 2.38 -7.30 1.72
N TYR A 175 1.29 -7.76 1.10
CA TYR A 175 1.30 -8.88 0.17
C TYR A 175 2.18 -8.62 -1.07
N VAL A 176 1.94 -7.53 -1.79
CA VAL A 176 2.69 -7.18 -3.02
C VAL A 176 4.18 -7.05 -2.71
N VAL A 177 4.52 -6.32 -1.66
CA VAL A 177 5.91 -6.12 -1.22
C VAL A 177 6.55 -7.45 -0.84
N SER A 178 5.89 -8.26 -0.01
CA SER A 178 6.45 -9.52 0.47
C SER A 178 6.71 -10.47 -0.69
N ILE A 179 5.75 -10.62 -1.60
CA ILE A 179 5.91 -11.50 -2.78
C ILE A 179 7.04 -11.04 -3.68
N LEU A 180 7.08 -9.77 -4.06
CA LEU A 180 8.15 -9.29 -4.95
C LEU A 180 9.52 -9.32 -4.26
N PHE A 181 9.56 -9.09 -2.95
CA PHE A 181 10.78 -9.23 -2.18
C PHE A 181 11.27 -10.67 -2.12
N ILE A 182 10.38 -11.62 -1.83
CA ILE A 182 10.68 -13.06 -1.84
C ILE A 182 11.15 -13.49 -3.23
N GLN A 183 10.44 -13.07 -4.27
CA GLN A 183 10.76 -13.41 -5.65
C GLN A 183 12.13 -12.90 -6.11
N ARG A 184 12.54 -11.72 -5.64
CA ARG A 184 13.88 -11.19 -5.92
C ARG A 184 14.97 -12.00 -5.24
N ASN A 185 14.79 -12.36 -3.97
CA ASN A 185 15.83 -12.92 -3.11
C ASN A 185 15.90 -14.46 -3.13
N ILE A 186 14.83 -15.16 -3.52
CA ILE A 186 14.87 -16.61 -3.74
C ILE A 186 15.51 -16.93 -5.10
N GLU A 187 16.52 -17.79 -5.07
CA GLU A 187 17.20 -18.30 -6.27
C GLU A 187 16.26 -19.18 -7.10
N ASN A 188 15.60 -20.16 -6.48
CA ASN A 188 14.68 -21.07 -7.15
C ASN A 188 13.35 -20.37 -7.53
N LYS A 189 13.18 -20.10 -8.83
CA LYS A 189 12.01 -19.40 -9.37
C LYS A 189 10.70 -20.18 -9.24
N PHE A 190 10.74 -21.51 -9.23
CA PHE A 190 9.56 -22.31 -9.02
C PHE A 190 9.09 -22.29 -7.56
N ILE A 191 10.02 -22.24 -6.59
CA ILE A 191 9.68 -22.08 -5.17
C ILE A 191 9.03 -20.72 -4.93
N SER A 192 9.60 -19.64 -5.46
CA SER A 192 9.00 -18.31 -5.31
C SER A 192 7.64 -18.20 -6.01
N PHE A 193 7.47 -18.83 -7.17
CA PHE A 193 6.16 -18.97 -7.84
C PHE A 193 5.17 -19.77 -6.98
N SER A 194 5.60 -20.86 -6.36
CA SER A 194 4.76 -21.66 -5.45
C SER A 194 4.29 -20.86 -4.24
N ILE A 195 5.18 -20.07 -3.63
CA ILE A 195 4.85 -19.17 -2.51
C ILE A 195 3.84 -18.11 -2.98
N PHE A 196 4.06 -17.52 -4.15
CA PHE A 196 3.10 -16.59 -4.76
C PHE A 196 1.72 -17.24 -4.94
N LEU A 197 1.63 -18.42 -5.54
CA LEU A 197 0.34 -19.02 -5.86
C LEU A 197 -0.44 -19.41 -4.60
N THR A 198 0.23 -20.06 -3.65
CA THR A 198 -0.37 -20.47 -2.37
C THR A 198 -0.80 -19.27 -1.52
N SER A 199 0.04 -18.23 -1.40
CA SER A 199 -0.33 -17.02 -0.69
C SER A 199 -1.45 -16.23 -1.37
N SER A 200 -1.49 -16.21 -2.70
CA SER A 200 -2.58 -15.60 -3.46
C SER A 200 -3.91 -16.27 -3.14
N SER A 201 -3.94 -17.61 -3.14
CA SER A 201 -5.12 -18.38 -2.76
C SER A 201 -5.59 -18.11 -1.34
N ILE A 202 -4.67 -17.98 -0.38
CA ILE A 202 -5.00 -17.71 1.02
C ILE A 202 -5.49 -16.26 1.22
N LEU A 203 -4.89 -15.28 0.54
CA LEU A 203 -5.20 -13.87 0.81
C LEU A 203 -6.35 -13.31 -0.04
N LEU A 204 -6.65 -13.92 -1.18
CA LEU A 204 -7.70 -13.43 -2.07
C LEU A 204 -9.10 -13.39 -1.41
N PRO A 205 -9.54 -14.43 -0.66
CA PRO A 205 -10.77 -14.35 0.13
C PRO A 205 -10.73 -13.24 1.18
N LEU A 206 -9.59 -13.08 1.86
CA LEU A 206 -9.40 -12.03 2.88
C LEU A 206 -9.52 -10.62 2.28
N PHE A 207 -8.94 -10.38 1.10
CA PHE A 207 -9.06 -9.09 0.41
C PHE A 207 -10.52 -8.79 0.03
N LEU A 208 -11.23 -9.79 -0.49
CA LEU A 208 -12.64 -9.64 -0.85
C LEU A 208 -13.49 -9.28 0.37
N PHE A 209 -13.26 -9.95 1.50
CA PHE A 209 -13.94 -9.68 2.76
C PHE A 209 -13.62 -8.29 3.33
N LYS A 210 -12.33 -7.90 3.34
CA LYS A 210 -11.89 -6.64 3.96
C LYS A 210 -12.23 -5.40 3.13
N SER A 211 -11.97 -5.40 1.82
CA SER A 211 -12.19 -4.22 0.97
C SER A 211 -12.16 -4.52 -0.53
N LYS A 212 -13.22 -4.13 -1.25
CA LYS A 212 -13.25 -4.12 -2.73
C LYS A 212 -12.08 -3.32 -3.34
N GLY A 213 -11.70 -2.22 -2.69
CA GLY A 213 -10.59 -1.36 -3.11
C GLY A 213 -9.21 -2.01 -2.95
N ALA A 214 -9.10 -3.08 -2.17
CA ALA A 214 -7.90 -3.91 -2.08
C ALA A 214 -7.98 -5.15 -2.97
N PHE A 215 -9.18 -5.75 -3.10
CA PHE A 215 -9.43 -6.91 -3.94
C PHE A 215 -9.10 -6.68 -5.42
N LEU A 216 -9.59 -5.58 -6.01
CA LEU A 216 -9.32 -5.28 -7.42
C LEU A 216 -7.80 -5.16 -7.71
N PRO A 217 -7.01 -4.37 -6.97
CA PRO A 217 -5.55 -4.38 -7.10
C PRO A 217 -4.90 -5.75 -6.89
N ALA A 218 -5.39 -6.58 -5.98
CA ALA A 218 -4.86 -7.93 -5.76
C ALA A 218 -5.04 -8.79 -7.01
N VAL A 219 -6.23 -8.76 -7.63
CA VAL A 219 -6.51 -9.46 -8.89
C VAL A 219 -5.61 -8.94 -10.01
N LEU A 220 -5.45 -7.62 -10.14
CA LEU A 220 -4.54 -7.02 -11.12
C LEU A 220 -3.10 -7.47 -10.93
N PHE A 221 -2.63 -7.53 -9.68
CA PHE A 221 -1.30 -8.04 -9.35
C PHE A 221 -1.15 -9.51 -9.73
N ILE A 222 -2.12 -10.36 -9.37
CA ILE A 222 -2.10 -11.80 -9.67
C ILE A 222 -2.07 -12.04 -11.19
N ILE A 223 -2.96 -11.38 -11.95
CA ILE A 223 -3.01 -11.52 -13.42
C ILE A 223 -1.68 -11.08 -14.04
N TYR A 224 -1.15 -9.93 -13.61
CA TYR A 224 0.11 -9.43 -14.14
C TYR A 224 1.28 -10.36 -13.78
N TYR A 225 1.32 -10.88 -12.56
CA TYR A 225 2.33 -11.85 -12.13
C TYR A 225 2.28 -13.13 -12.98
N LEU A 226 1.10 -13.71 -13.17
CA LEU A 226 0.90 -14.89 -14.01
C LEU A 226 1.34 -14.63 -15.45
N PHE A 227 1.01 -13.46 -16.00
CA PHE A 227 1.46 -13.07 -17.33
C PHE A 227 2.99 -13.04 -17.45
N LEU A 228 3.70 -12.47 -16.46
CA LEU A 228 5.16 -12.46 -16.45
C LEU A 228 5.76 -13.86 -16.28
N TYR A 229 5.09 -14.75 -15.54
CA TYR A 229 5.54 -16.11 -15.24
C TYR A 229 5.08 -17.19 -16.23
N ARG A 230 4.34 -16.82 -17.28
CA ARG A 230 3.75 -17.76 -18.26
C ARG A 230 4.74 -18.77 -18.84
N ARG A 231 5.98 -18.35 -19.11
CA ARG A 231 7.03 -19.25 -19.64
C ARG A 231 7.48 -20.30 -18.62
N LEU A 232 7.62 -19.91 -17.35
CA LEU A 232 7.94 -20.84 -16.27
C LEU A 232 6.80 -21.84 -16.06
N ILE A 233 5.55 -21.35 -16.11
CA ILE A 233 4.34 -22.17 -15.98
C ILE A 233 4.29 -23.25 -17.07
N THR A 234 4.56 -22.89 -18.33
CA THR A 234 4.57 -23.86 -19.43
C THR A 234 5.75 -24.82 -19.34
N ALA A 235 6.92 -24.37 -18.88
CA ALA A 235 8.10 -25.21 -18.74
C ALA A 235 7.96 -26.25 -17.60
N GLU A 236 7.30 -25.88 -16.51
CA GLU A 236 7.15 -26.71 -15.30
C GLU A 236 5.69 -27.13 -15.09
N ILE A 237 5.00 -27.56 -16.15
CA ILE A 237 3.54 -27.75 -16.16
C ILE A 237 3.04 -28.72 -15.08
N MET A 238 3.70 -29.87 -14.89
CA MET A 238 3.27 -30.87 -13.90
C MET A 238 3.41 -30.35 -12.47
N LYS A 239 4.53 -29.67 -12.16
CA LYS A 239 4.72 -29.03 -10.86
C LYS A 239 3.70 -27.90 -10.67
N THR A 240 3.42 -27.15 -11.73
CA THR A 240 2.43 -26.07 -11.73
C THR A 240 1.01 -26.59 -11.48
N LEU A 241 0.62 -27.72 -12.08
CA LEU A 241 -0.66 -28.37 -11.81
C LEU A 241 -0.76 -28.85 -10.35
N ALA A 242 0.29 -29.46 -9.81
CA ALA A 242 0.32 -29.91 -8.42
C ALA A 242 0.16 -28.74 -7.44
N ILE A 243 0.90 -27.64 -7.64
CA ILE A 243 0.78 -26.46 -6.77
C ILE A 243 -0.56 -25.73 -6.98
N SER A 244 -1.13 -25.75 -8.18
CA SER A 244 -2.46 -25.18 -8.44
C SER A 244 -3.56 -25.96 -7.72
N PHE A 245 -3.46 -27.29 -7.68
CA PHE A 245 -4.37 -28.13 -6.90
C PHE A 245 -4.27 -27.84 -5.39
N LEU A 246 -3.05 -27.74 -4.85
CA LEU A 246 -2.86 -27.32 -3.45
C LEU A 246 -3.44 -25.92 -3.20
N SER A 247 -3.22 -24.99 -4.13
CA SER A 247 -3.70 -23.61 -4.03
C SER A 247 -5.23 -23.54 -4.08
N LEU A 248 -5.90 -24.44 -4.81
CA LEU A 248 -7.35 -24.56 -4.79
C LEU A 248 -7.86 -25.00 -3.40
N ILE A 249 -7.24 -26.02 -2.80
CA ILE A 249 -7.58 -26.47 -1.44
C ILE A 249 -7.41 -25.33 -0.43
N LEU A 250 -6.28 -24.62 -0.50
CA LEU A 250 -5.99 -23.50 0.40
C LEU A 250 -6.97 -22.33 0.24
N PHE A 251 -7.41 -22.05 -1.00
CA PHE A 251 -8.43 -21.04 -1.26
C PHE A 251 -9.74 -21.40 -0.55
N ILE A 252 -10.20 -22.64 -0.71
CA ILE A 252 -11.42 -23.14 -0.08
C ILE A 252 -11.33 -23.03 1.44
N VAL A 253 -10.24 -23.52 2.04
CA VAL A 253 -10.00 -23.44 3.49
C VAL A 253 -10.01 -21.98 3.97
N SER A 254 -9.34 -21.09 3.25
CA SER A 254 -9.31 -19.67 3.61
C SER A 254 -10.68 -18.99 3.49
N THR A 255 -11.48 -19.33 2.48
CA THR A 255 -12.87 -18.84 2.36
C THR A 255 -13.69 -19.20 3.60
N PHE A 256 -13.61 -20.44 4.08
CA PHE A 256 -14.32 -20.86 5.28
C PHE A 256 -13.76 -20.19 6.55
N GLU A 257 -12.44 -20.03 6.66
CA GLU A 257 -11.80 -19.33 7.79
C GLU A 257 -12.27 -17.87 7.86
N VAL A 258 -12.14 -17.14 6.76
CA VAL A 258 -12.43 -15.70 6.69
C VAL A 258 -13.92 -15.43 6.93
N TYR A 259 -14.81 -16.32 6.46
CA TYR A 259 -16.24 -16.21 6.72
C TYR A 259 -16.63 -16.62 8.16
N GLY A 260 -15.73 -17.28 8.90
CA GLY A 260 -15.95 -17.70 10.29
C GLY A 260 -16.60 -19.07 10.45
N ASN A 261 -16.66 -19.88 9.39
CA ASN A 261 -17.23 -21.23 9.43
C ASN A 261 -16.29 -22.30 10.02
N LEU A 262 -15.01 -21.99 10.26
CA LEU A 262 -14.05 -22.91 10.90
C LEU A 262 -13.92 -22.67 12.42
N ASN A 263 -14.46 -21.56 12.94
CA ASN A 263 -14.58 -21.34 14.38
C ASN A 263 -15.89 -21.98 14.87
N PHE A 264 -15.78 -23.19 15.43
CA PHE A 264 -16.85 -23.94 16.10
C PHE A 264 -17.42 -23.28 17.37
N LYS A 265 -17.54 -21.94 17.42
CA LYS A 265 -18.35 -21.20 18.40
C LYS A 265 -18.80 -19.86 17.81
N LYS A 266 -19.93 -19.86 17.09
CA LYS A 266 -20.79 -18.67 17.14
C LYS A 266 -21.30 -18.55 18.57
N MET A 267 -21.16 -17.38 19.20
CA MET A 267 -21.87 -17.08 20.45
C MET A 267 -23.37 -17.37 20.23
N GLY A 268 -23.91 -18.35 20.97
CA GLY A 268 -25.31 -18.79 20.87
C GLY A 268 -25.52 -20.25 20.43
N MET A 269 -24.47 -21.04 20.17
CA MET A 269 -24.61 -22.48 19.87
C MET A 269 -23.76 -23.33 20.80
N ASP A 270 -24.25 -23.52 22.03
CA ASP A 270 -23.72 -24.53 22.95
C ASP A 270 -24.31 -25.90 22.57
N GLY A 271 -23.48 -26.84 22.13
CA GLY A 271 -23.87 -28.24 21.91
C GLY A 271 -23.44 -28.92 20.60
N TYR A 272 -22.53 -28.33 19.79
CA TYR A 272 -22.18 -28.88 18.47
C TYR A 272 -20.93 -29.79 18.51
N ASN A 273 -21.08 -31.05 18.09
CA ASN A 273 -19.99 -32.04 17.99
C ASN A 273 -19.24 -31.88 16.65
N SER A 274 -17.94 -31.59 16.75
CA SER A 274 -17.05 -31.13 15.67
C SER A 274 -16.50 -32.19 14.71
N ALA A 275 -16.95 -33.45 14.80
CA ALA A 275 -16.34 -34.56 14.04
C ALA A 275 -17.15 -35.01 12.80
N GLU A 276 -18.48 -34.86 12.79
CA GLU A 276 -19.33 -35.40 11.71
C GLU A 276 -19.53 -34.43 10.53
N GLU A 277 -19.24 -33.13 10.68
CA GLU A 277 -19.52 -32.11 9.64
C GLU A 277 -18.32 -31.73 8.75
N LEU A 278 -17.10 -32.19 9.03
CA LEU A 278 -15.95 -31.94 8.13
C LEU A 278 -16.16 -32.49 6.72
N SER A 279 -16.97 -33.54 6.57
CA SER A 279 -17.36 -34.10 5.27
C SER A 279 -18.48 -33.31 4.58
N GLN A 280 -19.31 -32.56 5.32
CA GLN A 280 -20.41 -31.73 4.78
C GLN A 280 -19.96 -30.28 4.47
N LEU A 281 -18.94 -29.79 5.17
CA LEU A 281 -18.34 -28.46 4.99
C LEU A 281 -17.73 -28.24 3.60
N PHE A 282 -17.32 -29.29 2.89
CA PHE A 282 -16.73 -29.19 1.54
C PHE A 282 -17.70 -29.49 0.39
N THR A 283 -19.01 -29.41 0.62
CA THR A 283 -19.97 -29.49 -0.49
C THR A 283 -19.95 -28.20 -1.31
N PHE A 284 -20.13 -28.31 -2.64
CA PHE A 284 -20.18 -27.14 -3.54
C PHE A 284 -21.22 -26.11 -3.10
N GLN A 285 -22.31 -26.56 -2.47
CA GLN A 285 -23.38 -25.71 -1.98
C GLN A 285 -22.99 -24.89 -0.74
N GLU A 286 -22.16 -25.42 0.18
CA GLU A 286 -21.64 -24.64 1.31
C GLU A 286 -20.51 -23.68 0.88
N LEU A 287 -19.70 -24.06 -0.11
CA LEU A 287 -18.76 -23.14 -0.75
C LEU A 287 -19.48 -21.97 -1.44
N ASP A 288 -20.53 -22.28 -2.20
CA ASP A 288 -21.38 -21.28 -2.87
C ASP A 288 -22.05 -20.37 -1.83
N LYS A 289 -22.57 -20.91 -0.73
CA LYS A 289 -23.09 -20.11 0.39
C LYS A 289 -22.02 -19.22 1.03
N GLY A 290 -20.83 -19.73 1.31
CA GLY A 290 -19.74 -18.95 1.91
C GLY A 290 -19.27 -17.83 0.98
N LEU A 291 -19.07 -18.13 -0.30
CA LEU A 291 -18.71 -17.14 -1.31
C LEU A 291 -19.83 -16.11 -1.51
N THR A 292 -21.08 -16.58 -1.66
CA THR A 292 -22.27 -15.73 -1.78
C THR A 292 -22.42 -14.86 -0.56
N ALA A 293 -22.17 -15.37 0.64
CA ALA A 293 -22.27 -14.59 1.87
C ALA A 293 -21.18 -13.51 1.95
N ILE A 294 -19.92 -13.84 1.63
CA ILE A 294 -18.84 -12.84 1.52
C ILE A 294 -19.20 -11.77 0.46
N THR A 295 -19.75 -12.17 -0.69
CA THR A 295 -20.10 -11.23 -1.76
C THR A 295 -21.35 -10.39 -1.45
N THR A 296 -22.35 -10.96 -0.78
CA THR A 296 -23.62 -10.31 -0.43
C THR A 296 -23.49 -9.37 0.76
N GLU A 297 -22.69 -9.71 1.78
CA GLU A 297 -22.35 -8.80 2.89
C GLU A 297 -21.77 -7.48 2.38
N LYS A 298 -21.10 -7.51 1.21
CA LYS A 298 -20.54 -6.33 0.55
C LYS A 298 -21.29 -5.87 -0.70
N ASN A 299 -22.45 -6.42 -1.08
CA ASN A 299 -23.18 -6.10 -2.32
C ASN A 299 -22.25 -6.10 -3.57
N THR A 300 -21.45 -7.14 -3.77
CA THR A 300 -20.38 -7.17 -4.79
C THR A 300 -20.93 -7.38 -6.21
N ASP A 301 -22.05 -8.07 -6.31
CA ASP A 301 -22.72 -8.48 -7.56
C ASP A 301 -23.18 -7.28 -8.41
N LYS A 302 -23.25 -6.09 -7.80
CA LYS A 302 -23.73 -4.84 -8.42
C LYS A 302 -22.63 -3.82 -8.74
N PHE A 303 -21.34 -4.13 -8.55
CA PHE A 303 -20.29 -3.09 -8.60
C PHE A 303 -19.93 -2.60 -10.03
N PHE A 304 -19.84 -3.49 -11.03
CA PHE A 304 -19.28 -3.12 -12.34
C PHE A 304 -20.30 -2.70 -13.41
N LEU A 305 -21.60 -2.97 -13.21
CA LEU A 305 -22.67 -2.66 -14.18
C LEU A 305 -23.68 -1.61 -13.65
N SER A 306 -23.28 -0.81 -12.66
CA SER A 306 -24.18 0.08 -11.95
C SER A 306 -23.94 1.58 -12.15
N PHE A 307 -23.00 1.97 -13.02
CA PHE A 307 -22.78 3.38 -13.31
C PHE A 307 -23.84 3.94 -14.25
N PHE A 308 -24.36 5.13 -13.95
CA PHE A 308 -25.30 5.84 -14.81
C PHE A 308 -25.11 7.36 -14.67
N ILE A 309 -25.55 8.12 -15.66
CA ILE A 309 -25.50 9.58 -15.65
C ILE A 309 -26.89 10.12 -15.35
N MET A 310 -26.98 11.05 -14.40
CA MET A 310 -28.21 11.77 -14.04
C MET A 310 -27.84 13.21 -13.71
N ASP A 311 -28.61 14.19 -14.19
CA ASP A 311 -28.38 15.61 -13.92
C ASP A 311 -26.94 16.10 -14.17
N GLY A 312 -26.29 15.56 -15.21
CA GLY A 312 -24.90 15.89 -15.56
C GLY A 312 -23.83 15.32 -14.62
N ARG A 313 -24.19 14.44 -13.68
CA ARG A 313 -23.27 13.76 -12.77
C ARG A 313 -23.23 12.25 -13.02
N LEU A 314 -22.08 11.65 -12.77
CA LEU A 314 -21.89 10.20 -12.77
C LEU A 314 -22.25 9.63 -11.39
N TYR A 315 -23.16 8.67 -11.36
CA TYR A 315 -23.63 7.97 -10.18
C TYR A 315 -23.32 6.47 -10.27
N SER A 316 -23.37 5.78 -9.13
CA SER A 316 -23.33 4.32 -9.02
C SER A 316 -24.52 3.80 -8.21
N ARG A 317 -25.05 2.63 -8.55
CA ARG A 317 -26.03 1.95 -7.68
C ARG A 317 -25.38 1.32 -6.45
N GLU A 318 -24.05 1.21 -6.41
CA GLU A 318 -23.31 0.78 -5.23
C GLU A 318 -23.01 2.00 -4.35
N MET A 319 -23.50 1.98 -3.11
CA MET A 319 -23.50 3.12 -2.21
C MET A 319 -22.11 3.71 -1.96
N MET A 320 -21.09 2.87 -1.75
CA MET A 320 -19.74 3.35 -1.42
C MET A 320 -19.02 3.95 -2.65
N ALA A 321 -19.19 3.34 -3.82
CA ALA A 321 -18.72 3.90 -5.08
C ALA A 321 -19.42 5.23 -5.40
N ASN A 322 -20.74 5.29 -5.20
CA ASN A 322 -21.51 6.50 -5.42
C ASN A 322 -21.05 7.65 -4.53
N TRP A 323 -20.89 7.38 -3.24
CA TRP A 323 -20.38 8.34 -2.26
C TRP A 323 -19.01 8.92 -2.66
N ARG A 324 -18.09 8.07 -3.15
CA ARG A 324 -16.79 8.55 -3.68
C ARG A 324 -16.94 9.39 -4.95
N LEU A 325 -17.76 8.96 -5.90
CA LEU A 325 -18.00 9.69 -7.15
C LEU A 325 -18.58 11.08 -6.89
N GLU A 326 -19.48 11.21 -5.92
CA GLU A 326 -20.03 12.50 -5.53
C GLU A 326 -18.94 13.44 -5.01
N ILE A 327 -18.11 12.97 -4.07
CA ILE A 327 -16.98 13.73 -3.52
C ILE A 327 -16.04 14.19 -4.62
N TRP A 328 -15.64 13.30 -5.52
CA TRP A 328 -14.68 13.60 -6.57
C TRP A 328 -15.22 14.65 -7.56
N GLN A 329 -16.50 14.54 -7.92
CA GLN A 329 -17.15 15.51 -8.79
C GLN A 329 -17.36 16.87 -8.10
N ASP A 330 -17.67 16.88 -6.79
CA ASP A 330 -17.78 18.12 -6.03
C ASP A 330 -16.43 18.83 -5.93
N ILE A 331 -15.33 18.09 -5.66
CA ILE A 331 -13.97 18.65 -5.68
C ILE A 331 -13.70 19.37 -7.01
N LEU A 332 -14.00 18.73 -8.14
CA LEU A 332 -13.79 19.34 -9.47
C LEU A 332 -14.66 20.58 -9.67
N ARG A 333 -15.94 20.50 -9.30
CA ARG A 333 -16.89 21.60 -9.47
C ARG A 333 -16.52 22.80 -8.61
N ASP A 334 -16.19 22.56 -7.35
CA ASP A 334 -15.87 23.60 -6.39
C ASP A 334 -14.53 24.28 -6.73
N LEU A 335 -13.50 23.51 -7.11
CA LEU A 335 -12.22 24.06 -7.59
C LEU A 335 -12.40 24.93 -8.83
N ASN A 336 -13.29 24.56 -9.74
CA ASN A 336 -13.61 25.33 -10.92
C ASN A 336 -14.39 26.62 -10.57
N ASN A 337 -15.43 26.50 -9.75
CA ASN A 337 -16.26 27.63 -9.33
C ASN A 337 -15.46 28.70 -8.57
N GLU A 338 -14.49 28.28 -7.76
CA GLU A 338 -13.63 29.19 -7.00
C GLU A 338 -12.38 29.65 -7.77
N ASN A 339 -12.21 29.25 -9.04
CA ASN A 339 -11.01 29.50 -9.84
C ASN A 339 -9.71 29.05 -9.14
N ARG A 340 -9.76 27.93 -8.40
CA ARG A 340 -8.63 27.37 -7.65
C ARG A 340 -7.98 26.18 -8.33
N PHE A 341 -8.41 25.78 -9.53
CA PHE A 341 -7.93 24.55 -10.20
C PHE A 341 -6.40 24.43 -10.29
N PHE A 342 -5.68 25.53 -10.51
CA PHE A 342 -4.22 25.52 -10.58
C PHE A 342 -3.50 25.44 -9.22
N LYS A 343 -4.11 25.97 -8.15
CA LYS A 343 -3.47 26.15 -6.83
C LYS A 343 -4.04 25.25 -5.73
N GLY A 344 -5.22 24.66 -5.93
CA GLY A 344 -5.96 23.92 -4.91
C GLY A 344 -6.47 24.81 -3.77
N TYR A 345 -7.04 24.17 -2.74
CA TYR A 345 -7.48 24.80 -1.49
C TYR A 345 -6.32 25.10 -0.53
N GLY A 346 -5.14 24.50 -0.76
CA GLY A 346 -4.02 24.55 0.17
C GLY A 346 -4.17 23.55 1.33
N TYR A 347 -3.44 23.83 2.41
CA TYR A 347 -3.19 22.86 3.47
C TYR A 347 -3.80 23.23 4.84
N ASN A 348 -4.38 24.41 4.98
CA ASN A 348 -4.76 24.96 6.30
C ASN A 348 -6.13 24.47 6.81
N GLU A 349 -6.98 23.97 5.92
CA GLU A 349 -8.38 23.64 6.22
C GLU A 349 -8.78 22.28 5.66
N ILE A 350 -9.92 21.75 6.11
CA ILE A 350 -10.49 20.52 5.55
C ILE A 350 -10.91 20.81 4.11
N ILE A 351 -10.75 19.83 3.20
CA ILE A 351 -11.22 19.97 1.82
C ILE A 351 -12.74 20.23 1.88
N PRO A 352 -13.28 21.30 1.27
CA PRO A 352 -14.70 21.68 1.44
C PRO A 352 -15.68 20.55 1.14
N ALA A 353 -15.44 19.78 0.07
CA ALA A 353 -16.25 18.61 -0.28
C ALA A 353 -16.28 17.50 0.79
N MET A 354 -15.30 17.47 1.70
CA MET A 354 -15.21 16.55 2.84
C MET A 354 -15.76 17.13 4.14
N ASP A 355 -15.97 18.46 4.22
CA ASP A 355 -16.48 19.10 5.44
C ASP A 355 -18.01 19.07 5.57
N LEU A 356 -18.62 18.03 5.01
CA LEU A 356 -20.05 17.74 5.15
C LEU A 356 -20.22 16.61 6.16
N VAL A 357 -21.16 16.77 7.11
CA VAL A 357 -21.38 15.83 8.22
C VAL A 357 -21.51 14.38 7.76
N HIS A 358 -22.27 14.14 6.68
CA HIS A 358 -22.51 12.80 6.13
C HIS A 358 -21.30 12.18 5.40
N ARG A 359 -20.20 12.92 5.21
CA ARG A 359 -18.97 12.47 4.53
C ARG A 359 -17.80 12.24 5.49
N ARG A 360 -17.91 12.74 6.72
CA ARG A 360 -16.85 12.63 7.73
C ARG A 360 -16.87 11.30 8.50
N GLY A 361 -17.76 10.38 8.12
CA GLY A 361 -17.96 9.11 8.82
C GLY A 361 -18.72 9.29 10.12
N THR A 362 -19.05 8.18 10.78
CA THR A 362 -19.80 8.18 12.05
C THR A 362 -19.04 8.82 13.21
N ASP A 363 -17.70 8.82 13.14
CA ASP A 363 -16.82 9.45 14.13
C ASP A 363 -16.47 10.91 13.78
N GLY A 364 -16.87 11.41 12.61
CA GLY A 364 -16.60 12.78 12.16
C GLY A 364 -15.13 13.07 11.85
N THR A 365 -14.25 12.07 11.84
CA THR A 365 -12.79 12.27 11.72
C THR A 365 -12.24 12.12 10.31
N ASN A 366 -13.06 11.63 9.36
CA ASN A 366 -12.59 11.41 7.99
C ASN A 366 -12.51 12.73 7.21
N GLU A 367 -11.30 13.11 6.80
CA GLU A 367 -11.02 14.32 6.03
C GLU A 367 -10.55 14.03 4.59
N ASN A 368 -10.43 12.75 4.21
CA ASN A 368 -9.82 12.34 2.95
C ASN A 368 -10.89 11.92 1.92
N PRO A 369 -10.70 12.26 0.63
CA PRO A 369 -11.59 11.90 -0.47
C PRO A 369 -11.41 10.44 -0.94
N HIS A 370 -10.55 9.67 -0.28
CA HIS A 370 -10.25 8.26 -0.61
C HIS A 370 -9.78 8.05 -2.05
N ASN A 371 -9.02 9.02 -2.57
CA ASN A 371 -8.37 8.95 -3.87
C ASN A 371 -7.19 9.93 -3.92
N PHE A 372 -6.00 9.38 -4.11
CA PHE A 372 -4.75 10.11 -4.08
C PHE A 372 -4.66 11.20 -5.14
N ILE A 373 -5.21 10.98 -6.34
CA ILE A 373 -5.20 11.98 -7.42
C ILE A 373 -6.08 13.17 -7.03
N PHE A 374 -7.30 12.91 -6.58
CA PHE A 374 -8.21 13.97 -6.13
C PHE A 374 -7.70 14.67 -4.87
N TYR A 375 -6.98 13.98 -3.99
CA TYR A 375 -6.35 14.59 -2.84
C TYR A 375 -5.26 15.59 -3.24
N ILE A 376 -4.33 15.19 -4.11
CA ILE A 376 -3.27 16.10 -4.60
C ILE A 376 -3.90 17.29 -5.33
N LEU A 377 -4.89 17.04 -6.21
CA LEU A 377 -5.58 18.09 -6.95
C LEU A 377 -6.31 19.06 -6.02
N ALA A 378 -7.05 18.56 -5.03
CA ALA A 378 -7.75 19.40 -4.05
C ALA A 378 -6.77 20.23 -3.23
N ARG A 379 -5.61 19.67 -2.84
CA ARG A 379 -4.63 20.34 -2.00
C ARG A 379 -3.77 21.35 -2.75
N GLY A 380 -3.04 20.90 -3.78
CA GLY A 380 -2.09 21.75 -4.51
C GLY A 380 -2.41 22.02 -5.97
N GLY A 381 -3.62 21.68 -6.40
CA GLY A 381 -4.08 21.94 -7.75
C GLY A 381 -3.35 21.16 -8.82
N LEU A 382 -3.58 21.57 -10.06
CA LEU A 382 -3.01 20.93 -11.23
C LEU A 382 -1.48 20.98 -11.25
N ILE A 383 -0.87 22.05 -10.72
CA ILE A 383 0.60 22.20 -10.69
C ILE A 383 1.22 21.06 -9.88
N GLN A 384 0.72 20.82 -8.67
CA GLN A 384 1.27 19.76 -7.82
C GLN A 384 0.98 18.37 -8.39
N LEU A 385 -0.22 18.17 -8.93
CA LEU A 385 -0.58 16.90 -9.57
C LEU A 385 0.36 16.56 -10.73
N LEU A 386 0.67 17.53 -11.59
CA LEU A 386 1.61 17.36 -12.70
C LEU A 386 3.02 17.06 -12.21
N LEU A 387 3.49 17.70 -11.14
CA LEU A 387 4.82 17.41 -10.57
C LEU A 387 4.91 15.96 -10.07
N PHE A 388 3.90 15.46 -9.37
CA PHE A 388 3.85 14.05 -8.94
C PHE A 388 3.77 13.08 -10.14
N ALA A 389 2.97 13.40 -11.16
CA ALA A 389 2.87 12.59 -12.38
C ALA A 389 4.23 12.50 -13.10
N VAL A 390 4.92 13.64 -13.28
CA VAL A 390 6.26 13.70 -13.87
C VAL A 390 7.27 12.93 -13.01
N PHE A 391 7.19 13.04 -11.68
CA PHE A 391 8.07 12.32 -10.77
C PHE A 391 7.95 10.80 -10.94
N TYR A 392 6.73 10.24 -10.91
CA TYR A 392 6.53 8.80 -11.14
C TYR A 392 6.96 8.38 -12.55
N LEU A 393 6.67 9.18 -13.57
CA LEU A 393 7.09 8.88 -14.95
C LEU A 393 8.62 8.84 -15.07
N GLN A 394 9.33 9.79 -14.47
CA GLN A 394 10.80 9.80 -14.50
C GLN A 394 11.40 8.61 -13.74
N LEU A 395 10.79 8.17 -12.64
CA LEU A 395 11.19 6.95 -11.93
C LEU A 395 11.04 5.71 -12.82
N ILE A 396 9.93 5.58 -13.56
CA ILE A 396 9.72 4.48 -14.51
C ILE A 396 10.77 4.53 -15.64
N ILE A 397 11.00 5.71 -16.23
CA ILE A 397 12.01 5.90 -17.28
C ILE A 397 13.42 5.56 -16.76
N PHE A 398 13.75 5.96 -15.54
CA PHE A 398 15.02 5.63 -14.91
C PHE A 398 15.20 4.12 -14.73
N TYR A 399 14.18 3.44 -14.20
CA TYR A 399 14.18 1.99 -14.05
C TYR A 399 14.38 1.29 -15.41
N HIS A 400 13.63 1.71 -16.43
CA HIS A 400 13.75 1.15 -17.78
C HIS A 400 15.14 1.36 -18.38
N LYS A 401 15.71 2.56 -18.25
CA LYS A 401 17.08 2.83 -18.71
C LYS A 401 18.11 1.93 -18.04
N LYS A 402 17.94 1.65 -16.74
CA LYS A 402 18.84 0.85 -15.92
C LYS A 402 18.73 -0.66 -16.19
N PHE A 403 17.51 -1.20 -16.31
CA PHE A 403 17.27 -2.64 -16.37
C PHE A 403 16.72 -3.16 -17.71
N LYS A 404 16.44 -2.27 -18.67
CA LYS A 404 15.91 -2.58 -20.02
C LYS A 404 14.58 -3.34 -20.05
N ASN A 405 13.79 -3.24 -18.99
CA ASN A 405 12.46 -3.80 -18.90
C ASN A 405 11.52 -2.85 -18.13
N LEU A 406 10.24 -3.18 -18.06
CA LEU A 406 9.22 -2.40 -17.33
C LEU A 406 8.68 -3.15 -16.11
N ASN A 407 9.46 -4.09 -15.55
CA ASN A 407 9.00 -4.95 -14.46
C ASN A 407 8.65 -4.17 -13.19
N ILE A 408 9.12 -2.93 -13.02
CA ILE A 408 8.69 -2.06 -11.92
C ILE A 408 7.18 -1.79 -11.92
N LEU A 409 6.51 -1.92 -13.07
CA LEU A 409 5.07 -1.72 -13.17
C LEU A 409 4.27 -2.74 -12.37
N ILE A 410 4.78 -3.97 -12.17
CA ILE A 410 4.08 -4.96 -11.32
C ILE A 410 4.00 -4.50 -9.85
N TYR A 411 4.91 -3.61 -9.45
CA TYR A 411 4.88 -2.98 -8.14
C TYR A 411 3.99 -1.74 -8.12
N LEU A 412 4.16 -0.85 -9.11
CA LEU A 412 3.48 0.45 -9.14
C LEU A 412 1.98 0.33 -9.42
N ILE A 413 1.56 -0.47 -10.41
CA ILE A 413 0.17 -0.55 -10.86
C ILE A 413 -0.78 -0.95 -9.73
N PRO A 414 -0.59 -2.08 -9.02
CA PRO A 414 -1.54 -2.48 -7.98
C PRO A 414 -1.58 -1.46 -6.83
N ILE A 415 -0.42 -0.98 -6.36
CA ILE A 415 -0.35 -0.05 -5.21
C ILE A 415 -0.98 1.31 -5.53
N LEU A 416 -0.70 1.87 -6.72
CA LEU A 416 -1.32 3.12 -7.13
C LEU A 416 -2.82 2.93 -7.35
N THR A 417 -3.25 1.78 -7.89
CA THR A 417 -4.69 1.47 -8.04
C THR A 417 -5.39 1.43 -6.68
N THR A 418 -4.79 0.83 -5.66
CA THR A 418 -5.32 0.88 -4.28
C THR A 418 -5.55 2.31 -3.81
N SER A 419 -4.59 3.18 -4.13
CA SER A 419 -4.60 4.58 -3.72
C SER A 419 -5.63 5.42 -4.51
N LEU A 420 -6.24 4.88 -5.56
CA LEU A 420 -7.40 5.49 -6.23
C LEU A 420 -8.72 5.22 -5.53
N PHE A 421 -8.77 4.23 -4.63
CA PHE A 421 -10.00 3.78 -3.96
C PHE A 421 -9.92 3.81 -2.43
N ASP A 422 -8.79 4.20 -1.86
CA ASP A 422 -8.58 4.34 -0.42
C ASP A 422 -7.67 5.53 -0.12
N ALA A 423 -7.72 6.03 1.12
CA ALA A 423 -6.86 7.10 1.63
C ALA A 423 -5.47 6.57 2.05
N SER A 424 -4.88 5.68 1.23
CA SER A 424 -3.67 4.95 1.58
C SER A 424 -2.41 5.83 1.54
N MET A 425 -2.18 6.57 0.45
CA MET A 425 -0.99 7.42 0.29
C MET A 425 -1.00 8.68 1.17
N GLU A 426 -2.16 9.07 1.70
CA GLU A 426 -2.36 10.14 2.67
C GLU A 426 -2.03 9.68 4.11
N SER A 427 -2.00 8.37 4.34
CA SER A 427 -1.58 7.77 5.61
C SER A 427 -0.06 7.81 5.79
N ILE A 428 0.44 7.30 6.91
CA ILE A 428 1.89 7.31 7.22
C ILE A 428 2.54 5.98 6.81
N ARG A 429 1.92 4.87 7.20
CA ARG A 429 2.47 3.52 7.05
C ARG A 429 2.56 3.06 5.60
N PHE A 430 1.51 3.29 4.81
CA PHE A 430 1.43 2.83 3.43
C PHE A 430 2.48 3.52 2.54
N PRO A 431 2.61 4.87 2.52
CA PRO A 431 3.67 5.49 1.73
C PRO A 431 5.07 5.20 2.28
N LEU A 432 5.24 5.02 3.60
CA LEU A 432 6.53 4.58 4.16
C LEU A 432 6.98 3.26 3.55
N ILE A 433 6.13 2.24 3.60
CA ILE A 433 6.40 0.91 3.03
C ILE A 433 6.61 1.04 1.52
N PHE A 434 5.72 1.78 0.83
CA PHE A 434 5.78 1.97 -0.60
C PHE A 434 7.12 2.56 -1.06
N TYR A 435 7.50 3.73 -0.54
CA TYR A 435 8.71 4.41 -0.99
C TYR A 435 9.98 3.67 -0.59
N SER A 436 9.97 2.96 0.55
CA SER A 436 11.10 2.14 0.99
C SER A 436 11.40 0.99 0.04
N PHE A 437 10.36 0.23 -0.33
CA PHE A 437 10.51 -0.90 -1.25
C PHE A 437 10.63 -0.44 -2.71
N LEU A 438 10.04 0.71 -3.08
CA LEU A 438 10.33 1.35 -4.37
C LEU A 438 11.82 1.63 -4.51
N SER A 439 12.45 2.20 -3.48
CA SER A 439 13.90 2.40 -3.48
C SER A 439 14.66 1.07 -3.62
N TYR A 440 14.26 0.02 -2.90
CA TYR A 440 14.87 -1.30 -3.05
C TYR A 440 14.80 -1.80 -4.51
N PHE A 441 13.64 -1.68 -5.16
CA PHE A 441 13.45 -2.09 -6.56
C PHE A 441 14.09 -1.11 -7.58
N MET A 442 14.38 0.13 -7.20
CA MET A 442 15.16 1.05 -8.02
C MET A 442 16.66 0.70 -7.96
N MET A 443 17.13 0.17 -6.84
CA MET A 443 18.50 -0.34 -6.70
C MET A 443 18.68 -1.68 -7.43
N TYR A 444 17.71 -2.58 -7.27
CA TYR A 444 17.75 -3.96 -7.77
C TYR A 444 16.53 -4.26 -8.66
N SER A 445 16.73 -4.88 -9.84
CA SER A 445 15.59 -5.25 -10.70
C SER A 445 14.55 -6.10 -9.95
N VAL A 446 13.25 -5.85 -10.12
CA VAL A 446 12.16 -6.58 -9.43
C VAL A 446 12.32 -8.10 -9.55
N PHE A 447 12.54 -8.58 -10.77
CA PHE A 447 12.95 -9.95 -11.02
C PHE A 447 14.45 -9.95 -11.33
N GLY A 448 15.21 -10.90 -10.77
CA GLY A 448 16.66 -11.12 -11.02
C GLY A 448 17.10 -10.91 -12.47
N ASN A 449 18.41 -10.80 -12.72
CA ASN A 449 18.99 -10.73 -14.08
C ASN A 449 18.71 -11.99 -14.95
N ASN A 450 17.99 -12.98 -14.43
CA ASN A 450 17.82 -14.29 -15.05
C ASN A 450 16.47 -14.49 -15.76
N LEU A 451 15.56 -13.52 -15.73
CA LEU A 451 14.37 -13.60 -16.61
C LEU A 451 14.75 -13.28 -18.07
N SER A 452 15.77 -12.44 -18.29
CA SER A 452 16.34 -12.18 -19.62
C SER A 452 17.24 -13.32 -20.12
N THR A 453 17.78 -14.18 -19.26
CA THR A 453 18.52 -15.37 -19.73
C THR A 453 17.60 -16.48 -20.24
N MET A 454 16.29 -16.39 -19.97
CA MET A 454 15.28 -17.17 -20.70
C MET A 454 14.91 -16.53 -22.05
N GLU A 455 15.33 -15.29 -22.32
CA GLU A 455 15.19 -14.64 -23.63
C GLU A 455 16.39 -14.90 -24.55
N SER A 456 17.52 -15.38 -24.02
CA SER A 456 18.75 -15.63 -24.78
C SER A 456 19.05 -17.10 -25.07
N ASN A 457 18.14 -18.01 -24.71
CA ASN A 457 18.25 -19.44 -24.98
C ASN A 457 17.27 -19.90 -26.09
N GLU A 458 16.72 -18.94 -26.84
CA GLU A 458 16.26 -19.14 -28.23
C GLU A 458 17.41 -18.73 -29.16
#